data_AF-A0A1F7A3Z0-F1
#
_entry.id   AF-A0A1F7A3Z0-F1
#
_cell.length_a   1.000
_cell.length_b   1.000
_cell.length_c   1.000
_cell.angle_alpha   90.00
_cell.angle_beta   90.00
_cell.angle_gamma   90.00
#
_symmetry.space_group_name_H-M   'P 1'
#
loop_
_entity.id
_entity.type
_entity.pdbx_description
1 polymer ?
#
loop_
_entity_poly.entity_id
_entity_poly.type
_entity_poly.pdbx_seq_one_letter_code
_entity_poly.pdbx_strand_id
1 'polypeptide(L)'
;MKDMPLAIVTNIITLATSGFGLVVALAWNEAIKNTVTIYIDPLLGEKSGAISLFIYATVMTLLAVLVTMQLARIQKTLEYKAEKETDLKKKS
;
A
#
# COMPACT_ATOMS: atom_id res chain seq x y z
N MET A 1 -26.06 -18.49 -17.22
CA MET A 1 -26.70 -18.16 -15.93
C MET A 1 -25.78 -18.35 -14.71
N LYS A 2 -24.55 -18.88 -14.85
CA LYS A 2 -23.59 -19.01 -13.73
C LYS A 2 -22.70 -17.76 -13.53
N ASP A 3 -22.78 -16.81 -14.45
CA ASP A 3 -21.87 -15.66 -14.54
C ASP A 3 -22.37 -14.44 -13.72
N MET A 4 -23.69 -14.35 -13.50
CA MET A 4 -24.32 -13.25 -12.77
C MET A 4 -23.91 -13.18 -11.28
N PRO A 5 -23.86 -14.31 -10.54
CA PRO A 5 -23.40 -14.30 -9.15
C PRO A 5 -21.92 -13.94 -9.02
N LEU A 6 -21.08 -14.42 -9.96
CA LEU A 6 -19.64 -14.15 -9.94
C LEU A 6 -19.33 -12.66 -10.16
N ALA A 7 -20.04 -12.02 -11.09
CA ALA A 7 -19.91 -10.59 -11.34
C ALA A 7 -20.29 -9.74 -10.10
N ILE A 8 -21.39 -10.10 -9.41
CA ILE A 8 -21.84 -9.40 -8.19
C ILE A 8 -20.79 -9.53 -7.08
N VAL A 9 -20.28 -10.75 -6.83
CA VAL A 9 -19.26 -10.98 -5.79
C VAL A 9 -17.97 -10.22 -6.11
N THR A 10 -17.53 -10.23 -7.37
CA THR A 10 -16.33 -9.49 -7.80
C THR A 10 -16.48 -7.98 -7.58
N ASN A 11 -17.66 -7.42 -7.88
CA ASN A 11 -17.94 -6.01 -7.66
C ASN A 11 -17.94 -5.66 -6.16
N ILE A 12 -18.55 -6.50 -5.32
CA ILE A 12 -18.54 -6.31 -3.86
C ILE A 12 -17.11 -6.34 -3.32
N ILE A 13 -16.29 -7.31 -3.74
CA ILE A 13 -14.87 -7.39 -3.34
C ILE A 13 -14.12 -6.14 -3.78
N THR A 14 -14.34 -5.66 -5.00
CA THR A 14 -13.69 -4.45 -5.53
C THR A 14 -14.07 -3.21 -4.72
N LEU A 15 -15.37 -3.03 -4.46
CA LEU A 15 -15.90 -1.93 -3.65
C LEU A 15 -15.36 -1.98 -2.21
N ALA A 16 -15.39 -3.16 -1.59
CA ALA A 16 -14.89 -3.37 -0.23
C ALA A 16 -13.38 -3.11 -0.15
N THR A 17 -12.59 -3.70 -1.04
CA THR A 17 -11.13 -3.54 -1.06
C THR A 17 -10.75 -2.07 -1.28
N SER A 18 -11.46 -1.36 -2.16
CA SER A 18 -11.22 0.06 -2.40
C SER A 18 -11.58 0.92 -1.19
N GLY A 19 -12.76 0.67 -0.58
CA GLY A 19 -13.21 1.38 0.62
C GLY A 19 -12.30 1.14 1.82
N PHE A 20 -11.94 -0.13 2.09
CA PHE A 20 -11.00 -0.47 3.16
C PHE A 20 -9.58 0.00 2.87
N GLY A 21 -9.15 0.07 1.61
CA GLY A 21 -7.84 0.63 1.25
C GLY A 21 -7.67 2.06 1.75
N LEU A 22 -8.72 2.88 1.64
CA LEU A 22 -8.72 4.25 2.19
C LEU A 22 -8.65 4.25 3.72
N VAL A 23 -9.46 3.43 4.38
CA VAL A 23 -9.47 3.31 5.85
C VAL A 23 -8.11 2.87 6.37
N VAL A 24 -7.49 1.86 5.75
CA VAL A 24 -6.17 1.34 6.10
C VAL A 24 -5.10 2.42 5.92
N ALA A 25 -5.14 3.18 4.83
CA ALA A 25 -4.20 4.28 4.61
C ALA A 25 -4.31 5.36 5.71
N LEU A 26 -5.53 5.71 6.12
CA LEU A 26 -5.76 6.68 7.20
C LEU A 26 -5.29 6.13 8.56
N ALA A 27 -5.60 4.88 8.87
CA ALA A 27 -5.20 4.24 10.13
C ALA A 27 -3.68 4.15 10.27
N TRP A 28 -2.95 3.81 9.21
CA TRP A 28 -1.47 3.80 9.25
C TRP A 28 -0.87 5.19 9.40
N ASN A 29 -1.43 6.22 8.74
CA ASN A 29 -1.02 7.61 8.93
C ASN A 29 -1.17 8.04 10.39
N GLU A 30 -2.30 7.75 11.03
CA GLU A 30 -2.51 8.05 12.46
C GLU A 30 -1.60 7.22 13.38
N ALA A 31 -1.44 5.92 13.12
CA ALA A 31 -0.61 5.03 13.93
C ALA A 31 0.85 5.50 13.96
N ILE A 32 1.39 5.90 12.80
CA ILE A 32 2.77 6.39 12.71
C ILE A 32 2.91 7.73 13.42
N LYS A 33 1.96 8.67 13.23
CA LYS A 33 1.96 9.96 13.94
C LYS A 33 1.94 9.77 15.45
N ASN A 34 1.02 8.96 15.95
CA ASN A 34 0.90 8.68 17.38
C ASN A 34 2.17 8.00 17.91
N THR A 35 2.76 7.09 17.14
CA THR A 35 4.03 6.44 17.51
C THR A 35 5.15 7.47 17.63
N VAL A 36 5.27 8.39 16.66
CA VAL A 36 6.26 9.46 16.72
C VAL A 36 5.99 10.35 17.94
N THR A 37 4.75 10.79 18.16
CA THR A 37 4.42 11.64 19.31
C THR A 37 4.66 10.96 20.66
N ILE A 38 4.33 9.67 20.80
CA ILE A 38 4.46 8.94 22.07
C ILE A 38 5.91 8.54 22.34
N TYR A 39 6.65 8.09 21.33
CA TYR A 39 7.98 7.50 21.52
C TYR A 39 9.13 8.41 21.12
N ILE A 40 8.94 9.36 20.22
CA ILE A 40 10.00 10.23 19.70
C ILE A 40 9.97 11.61 20.37
N ASP A 41 8.80 12.25 20.52
CA ASP A 41 8.72 13.61 21.11
C ASP A 41 9.31 13.71 22.52
N PRO A 42 9.05 12.76 23.45
CA PRO A 42 9.61 12.83 24.80
C PRO A 42 11.14 12.67 24.84
N LEU A 43 11.73 12.01 23.85
CA LEU A 43 13.18 11.82 23.76
C LEU A 43 13.90 13.11 23.34
N LEU A 44 13.20 14.05 22.71
CA LEU A 44 13.78 15.26 22.14
C LEU A 44 13.50 16.52 22.99
N GLY A 45 12.50 16.49 23.87
CA GLY A 45 12.14 17.58 24.80
C GLY A 45 11.14 18.60 24.24
N GLU A 46 10.58 19.47 25.11
CA GLU A 46 9.38 20.32 24.85
C GLU A 46 9.42 21.25 23.62
N LYS A 47 10.59 21.49 22.99
CA LYS A 47 10.71 22.37 21.80
C LYS A 47 10.81 21.61 20.46
N SER A 48 10.51 20.31 20.47
CA SER A 48 10.88 19.40 19.37
C SER A 48 9.80 19.14 18.32
N GLY A 49 8.65 19.81 18.37
CA GLY A 49 7.53 19.54 17.46
C GLY A 49 7.86 19.64 15.97
N ALA A 50 8.88 20.43 15.58
CA ALA A 50 9.36 20.48 14.20
C ALA A 50 10.22 19.27 13.81
N ILE A 51 11.01 18.75 14.75
CA ILE A 51 11.89 17.58 14.52
C ILE A 51 11.05 16.32 14.42
N SER A 52 9.99 16.20 15.21
CA SER A 52 9.07 15.06 15.14
C SER A 52 8.31 14.98 13.82
N LEU A 53 7.86 16.13 13.29
CA LEU A 53 7.29 16.22 11.94
C LEU A 53 8.29 15.79 10.86
N PHE A 54 9.57 16.16 11.01
CA PHE A 54 10.64 15.74 10.10
C PHE A 54 10.89 14.22 10.12
N ILE A 55 10.86 13.62 11.31
CA ILE A 55 11.00 12.17 11.49
C ILE A 55 9.79 11.44 10.88
N TYR A 56 8.57 11.90 11.17
CA TYR A 56 7.35 11.39 10.57
C TYR A 56 7.42 11.43 9.04
N ALA A 57 7.79 12.58 8.45
CA ALA A 57 7.92 12.74 7.01
C ALA A 57 8.95 11.78 6.42
N THR A 58 10.12 11.65 7.06
CA THR A 58 11.19 10.73 6.63
C THR A 58 10.72 9.27 6.63
N VAL A 59 10.07 8.84 7.72
CA VAL A 59 9.53 7.47 7.84
C VAL A 59 8.50 7.20 6.75
N MET A 60 7.57 8.14 6.51
CA MET A 60 6.56 7.99 5.47
C MET A 60 7.16 7.95 4.07
N THR A 61 8.19 8.75 3.77
CA THR A 61 8.89 8.69 2.48
C THR A 61 9.57 7.34 2.28
N LEU A 62 10.27 6.83 3.30
CA LEU A 62 10.90 5.52 3.21
C LEU A 62 9.87 4.40 3.00
N LEU A 63 8.76 4.42 3.76
CA LEU A 63 7.67 3.46 3.57
C LEU A 63 7.08 3.53 2.16
N ALA A 64 6.82 4.74 1.65
CA ALA A 64 6.30 4.94 0.30
C ALA A 64 7.25 4.35 -0.76
N VAL A 65 8.55 4.68 -0.69
CA VAL A 65 9.56 4.16 -1.62
C VAL A 65 9.63 2.63 -1.56
N LEU A 66 9.65 2.06 -0.35
CA LEU A 66 9.69 0.60 -0.17
C LEU A 66 8.46 -0.07 -0.78
N VAL A 67 7.25 0.43 -0.49
CA VAL A 67 6.00 -0.11 -1.04
C VAL A 67 5.98 0.02 -2.57
N THR A 68 6.32 1.19 -3.12
CA THR A 68 6.35 1.42 -4.56
C THR A 68 7.36 0.51 -5.26
N MET A 69 8.55 0.30 -4.69
CA MET A 69 9.54 -0.63 -5.24
C MET A 69 9.05 -2.08 -5.24
N GLN A 70 8.38 -2.51 -4.16
CA GLN A 70 7.83 -3.86 -4.08
C GLN A 70 6.70 -4.07 -5.08
N LEU A 71 5.82 -3.08 -5.26
CA LEU A 71 4.78 -3.09 -6.28
C LEU A 71 5.37 -3.15 -7.70
N ALA A 72 6.42 -2.37 -7.98
CA ALA A 72 7.10 -2.42 -9.29
C ALA A 72 7.69 -3.80 -9.60
N ARG A 73 8.24 -4.51 -8.60
CA ARG A 73 8.73 -5.89 -8.76
C ARG A 73 7.60 -6.88 -9.06
N ILE A 74 6.46 -6.74 -8.38
CA ILE A 74 5.28 -7.57 -8.61
C ILE A 74 4.76 -7.32 -10.04
N GLN A 75 4.63 -6.07 -10.45
CA GLN A 75 4.20 -5.70 -11.80
C GLN A 75 5.06 -6.37 -12.87
N LYS A 76 6.39 -6.21 -12.80
CA LYS A 76 7.32 -6.81 -13.77
C LYS A 76 7.19 -8.34 -13.84
N THR A 77 6.95 -8.98 -12.69
CA THR A 77 6.78 -10.44 -12.63
C THR A 77 5.48 -10.88 -13.30
N LEU A 78 4.39 -10.13 -13.11
CA LEU A 78 3.10 -10.42 -13.74
C LEU A 78 3.15 -10.20 -15.26
N GLU A 79 3.77 -9.12 -15.72
CA GLU A 79 3.97 -8.82 -17.15
C GLU A 79 4.76 -9.93 -17.85
N TYR A 80 5.88 -10.37 -17.26
CA TYR A 80 6.69 -11.46 -17.80
C TYR A 80 5.92 -12.78 -17.91
N LYS A 81 5.06 -13.09 -16.93
CA LYS A 81 4.21 -14.30 -16.97
C LYS A 81 3.17 -14.22 -18.09
N ALA A 82 2.52 -13.07 -18.25
CA ALA A 82 1.53 -12.87 -19.29
C ALA A 82 2.13 -12.98 -20.71
N GLU A 83 3.33 -12.44 -20.91
CA GLU A 83 4.06 -12.54 -22.18
C GLU A 83 4.40 -14.00 -22.52
N LYS A 84 4.96 -14.75 -21.56
CA LYS A 84 5.27 -16.18 -21.76
C LYS A 84 4.05 -17.05 -22.06
N GLU A 85 2.93 -16.85 -21.38
CA GLU A 85 1.69 -17.59 -21.66
C GLU A 85 1.17 -17.33 -23.08
N THR A 86 1.35 -16.11 -23.57
CA THR A 86 0.95 -15.70 -24.93
C THR A 86 1.85 -16.35 -26.00
N ASP A 87 3.17 -16.41 -25.76
CA ASP A 87 4.12 -17.04 -26.68
C ASP A 87 3.96 -18.56 -26.76
N LEU A 88 3.65 -19.22 -25.64
CA LEU A 88 3.35 -20.65 -25.60
C LEU A 88 2.10 -20.99 -26.43
N LYS A 89 1.05 -20.16 -26.36
CA LYS A 89 -0.17 -20.36 -27.17
C LYS A 89 0.04 -20.13 -28.66
N LYS A 90 0.99 -19.29 -29.07
CA LYS A 90 1.31 -19.07 -30.49
C LYS A 90 2.12 -20.21 -31.11
N LYS A 91 2.77 -21.05 -30.28
CA LYS A 91 3.68 -22.12 -30.73
C LYS A 91 3.04 -23.52 -30.72
N SER A 92 1.86 -23.69 -30.10
CA SER A 92 1.07 -24.93 -30.17
C SER A 92 0.00 -24.85 -31.25
#